data_AF-A0A2L2KCV1-F1
#
_entry.id   AF-A0A2L2KCV1-F1
#
_cell.length_a   1.000
_cell.length_b   1.000
_cell.length_c   1.000
_cell.angle_alpha   90.00
_cell.angle_beta   90.00
_cell.angle_gamma   90.00
#
_symmetry.space_group_name_H-M   'P 1'
#
loop_
_entity.id
_entity.type
_entity.pdbx_description
1 polymer ?
#
loop_
_entity_poly.entity_id
_entity_poly.type
_entity_poly.pdbx_seq_one_letter_code
_entity_poly.pdbx_strand_id
1 'polypeptide(L)'
;MSIWKKPVSIEILNATSKNTLIEHLQIEYTDFTDDSLTATMPVCSFTHQPLGMLHGGASVVLAETLGSLAANFSVDEGSYCVGLDINANHVRAMRSGHVIGTAKPVHLGVSTQVWQIDITDERGRLVCTSRLTIAVKQHKTKSV
;
A
#
# COMPACT_ATOMS: atom_id res chain seq x y z
N MET A 1 16.20 -13.68 0.87
CA MET A 1 15.17 -14.45 0.14
C MET A 1 14.03 -13.49 -0.11
N SER A 2 13.57 -13.41 -1.37
CA SER A 2 12.48 -12.52 -1.75
C SER A 2 11.16 -12.90 -1.06
N ILE A 3 10.33 -11.90 -0.71
CA ILE A 3 9.01 -12.13 -0.09
C ILE A 3 7.92 -12.47 -1.11
N TRP A 4 8.18 -12.23 -2.40
CA TRP A 4 7.20 -12.42 -3.47
C TRP A 4 7.03 -13.89 -3.82
N LYS A 5 5.80 -14.38 -3.72
CA LYS A 5 5.40 -15.75 -4.08
C LYS A 5 4.68 -15.82 -5.43
N LYS A 6 4.41 -14.67 -6.03
CA LYS A 6 3.77 -14.52 -7.34
C LYS A 6 4.70 -13.71 -8.26
N PRO A 7 4.64 -13.91 -9.59
CA PRO A 7 5.39 -13.07 -10.53
C PRO A 7 5.06 -11.60 -10.32
N VAL A 8 6.08 -10.76 -10.16
CA VAL A 8 5.94 -9.33 -9.91
C VAL A 8 6.69 -8.51 -10.96
N SER A 9 6.03 -7.49 -11.50
CA SER A 9 6.62 -6.44 -12.32
C SER A 9 5.79 -5.16 -12.14
N ILE A 10 6.37 -3.99 -12.42
CA ILE A 10 5.66 -2.71 -12.29
C ILE A 10 4.42 -2.66 -13.20
N GLU A 11 4.48 -3.28 -14.37
CA GLU A 11 3.36 -3.38 -15.31
C GLU A 11 2.23 -4.24 -14.74
N ILE A 12 2.56 -5.39 -14.13
CA ILE A 12 1.58 -6.28 -13.50
C ILE A 12 0.89 -5.55 -12.34
N LEU A 13 1.66 -4.88 -11.48
CA LEU A 13 1.13 -4.18 -10.32
C LEU A 13 0.21 -3.02 -10.73
N ASN A 14 0.65 -2.16 -11.65
CA ASN A 14 -0.16 -1.03 -12.12
C ASN A 14 -1.41 -1.48 -12.90
N ALA A 15 -1.40 -2.64 -13.55
CA ALA A 15 -2.59 -3.19 -14.19
C ALA A 15 -3.72 -3.49 -13.18
N THR A 16 -3.39 -3.74 -11.90
CA THR A 16 -4.39 -3.97 -10.84
C THR A 16 -5.18 -2.72 -10.45
N SER A 17 -4.69 -1.51 -10.80
CA SER A 17 -5.28 -0.24 -10.40
C SER A 17 -6.50 0.18 -11.22
N LYS A 18 -6.69 -0.38 -12.43
CA LYS A 18 -7.69 0.07 -13.39
C LYS A 18 -9.12 -0.03 -12.86
N ASN A 19 -9.91 1.03 -13.04
CA ASN A 19 -11.29 1.19 -12.57
C ASN A 19 -11.43 1.02 -11.05
N THR A 20 -10.46 1.52 -10.28
CA THR A 20 -10.48 1.47 -8.82
C THR A 20 -10.18 2.85 -8.20
N LEU A 21 -10.24 2.95 -6.88
CA LEU A 21 -9.81 4.13 -6.14
C LEU A 21 -8.33 4.48 -6.40
N ILE A 22 -7.51 3.48 -6.69
CA ILE A 22 -6.06 3.63 -6.91
C ILE A 22 -5.82 4.48 -8.16
N GLU A 23 -6.50 4.16 -9.27
CA GLU A 23 -6.48 4.96 -10.50
C GLU A 23 -7.10 6.35 -10.28
N HIS A 24 -8.23 6.43 -9.55
CA HIS A 24 -8.87 7.72 -9.27
C HIS A 24 -7.96 8.70 -8.51
N LEU A 25 -7.17 8.20 -7.55
CA LEU A 25 -6.21 8.98 -6.79
C LEU A 25 -4.83 9.07 -7.44
N GLN A 26 -4.66 8.52 -8.65
CA GLN A 26 -3.40 8.51 -9.39
C GLN A 26 -2.25 7.94 -8.55
N ILE A 27 -2.53 6.85 -7.84
CA ILE A 27 -1.50 6.07 -7.15
C ILE A 27 -0.81 5.19 -8.18
N GLU A 28 0.51 5.32 -8.28
CA GLU A 28 1.34 4.58 -9.23
C GLU A 28 2.39 3.78 -8.47
N TYR A 29 2.46 2.47 -8.70
CA TYR A 29 3.55 1.65 -8.18
C TYR A 29 4.81 1.97 -8.99
N THR A 30 5.89 2.33 -8.32
CA THR A 30 7.10 2.88 -8.96
C THR A 30 8.32 2.00 -8.81
N ASP A 31 8.40 1.20 -7.74
CA ASP A 31 9.54 0.31 -7.50
C ASP A 31 9.16 -0.86 -6.59
N PHE A 32 9.94 -1.93 -6.65
CA PHE A 32 9.90 -3.01 -5.66
C PHE A 32 11.31 -3.62 -5.50
N THR A 33 11.62 -4.07 -4.30
CA THR A 33 12.86 -4.81 -3.99
C THR A 33 12.52 -6.23 -3.57
N ASP A 34 13.49 -7.01 -3.08
CA ASP A 34 13.22 -8.33 -2.51
C ASP A 34 12.26 -8.31 -1.30
N ASP A 35 12.13 -7.17 -0.61
CA ASP A 35 11.35 -7.07 0.64
C ASP A 35 10.52 -5.79 0.78
N SER A 36 10.32 -5.02 -0.30
CA SER A 36 9.55 -3.78 -0.23
C SER A 36 8.79 -3.45 -1.51
N LEU A 37 7.67 -2.75 -1.37
CA LEU A 37 6.91 -2.18 -2.47
C LEU A 37 6.78 -0.66 -2.28
N THR A 38 6.98 0.10 -3.36
CA THR A 38 6.94 1.57 -3.35
C THR A 38 5.95 2.10 -4.38
N ALA A 39 5.23 3.16 -4.01
CA ALA A 39 4.29 3.86 -4.87
C ALA A 39 4.27 5.36 -4.59
N THR A 40 3.85 6.14 -5.58
CA THR A 40 3.66 7.59 -5.48
C THR A 40 2.19 7.97 -5.55
N MET A 41 1.83 9.09 -4.92
CA MET A 41 0.51 9.71 -5.03
C MET A 41 0.64 11.23 -5.08
N PRO A 42 -0.04 11.94 -5.99
CA PRO A 42 0.03 13.40 -6.06
C PRO A 42 -0.68 14.05 -4.87
N VAL A 43 -0.14 15.19 -4.43
CA VAL A 43 -0.76 16.09 -3.45
C VAL A 43 -1.36 17.26 -4.23
N CYS A 44 -2.67 17.20 -4.44
CA CYS A 44 -3.41 18.16 -5.27
C CYS A 44 -4.90 18.18 -4.90
N SER A 45 -5.73 18.90 -5.66
CA SER A 45 -7.13 19.17 -5.31
C SER A 45 -7.98 17.94 -4.95
N PHE A 46 -7.78 16.80 -5.63
CA PHE A 46 -8.55 15.57 -5.34
C PHE A 46 -7.97 14.71 -4.21
N THR A 47 -6.76 15.02 -3.72
CA THR A 47 -6.17 14.43 -2.50
C THR A 47 -6.14 15.40 -1.32
N HIS A 48 -6.64 16.62 -1.51
CA HIS A 48 -6.68 17.65 -0.48
C HIS A 48 -7.88 17.51 0.47
N GLN A 49 -7.65 17.87 1.72
CA GLN A 49 -8.71 18.23 2.66
C GLN A 49 -9.11 19.71 2.48
N PRO A 50 -10.24 20.18 3.04
CA PRO A 50 -10.80 21.53 2.80
C PRO A 50 -9.85 22.73 3.00
N LEU A 51 -8.80 22.60 3.82
CA LEU A 51 -7.78 23.63 4.04
C LEU A 51 -6.62 23.58 3.02
N GLY A 52 -6.74 22.82 1.94
CA GLY A 52 -5.76 22.76 0.85
C GLY A 52 -4.47 22.03 1.20
N MET A 53 -4.54 21.06 2.11
CA MET A 53 -3.41 20.19 2.48
C MET A 53 -3.76 18.73 2.15
N LEU A 54 -2.76 17.86 2.02
CA LEU A 54 -2.98 16.41 1.89
C LEU A 54 -3.96 15.91 2.96
N HIS A 55 -5.02 15.23 2.53
CA HIS A 55 -5.98 14.60 3.42
C HIS A 55 -5.33 13.40 4.11
N GLY A 56 -5.45 13.31 5.44
CA GLY A 56 -4.89 12.19 6.22
C GLY A 56 -5.39 10.83 5.73
N GLY A 57 -6.69 10.73 5.46
CA GLY A 57 -7.31 9.56 4.83
C GLY A 57 -6.73 9.19 3.46
N ALA A 58 -6.29 10.15 2.63
CA ALA A 58 -5.63 9.81 1.36
C ALA A 58 -4.26 9.16 1.60
N SER A 59 -3.53 9.58 2.65
CA SER A 59 -2.31 8.89 3.08
C SER A 59 -2.59 7.45 3.52
N VAL A 60 -3.70 7.23 4.23
CA VAL A 60 -4.13 5.88 4.65
C VAL A 60 -4.55 5.04 3.45
N VAL A 61 -5.20 5.61 2.43
CA VAL A 61 -5.49 4.90 1.16
C VAL A 61 -4.20 4.43 0.49
N LEU A 62 -3.18 5.30 0.37
CA LEU A 62 -1.86 4.90 -0.17
C LEU A 62 -1.23 3.78 0.67
N ALA A 63 -1.30 3.87 2.00
CA ALA A 63 -0.73 2.85 2.89
C ALA A 63 -1.45 1.50 2.79
N GLU A 64 -2.78 1.49 2.85
CA GLU A 64 -3.62 0.30 2.67
C GLU A 64 -3.38 -0.35 1.31
N THR A 65 -3.29 0.46 0.25
CA THR A 65 -3.03 0.02 -1.13
C THR A 65 -1.71 -0.74 -1.22
N LEU A 66 -0.63 -0.13 -0.74
CA LEU A 66 0.71 -0.73 -0.75
C LEU A 66 0.77 -2.01 0.07
N GLY A 67 0.32 -1.96 1.32
CA GLY A 67 0.40 -3.11 2.22
C GLY A 67 -0.49 -4.28 1.78
N SER A 68 -1.70 -4.00 1.28
CA SER A 68 -2.61 -5.03 0.79
C SER A 68 -2.12 -5.70 -0.49
N LEU A 69 -1.56 -4.93 -1.43
CA LEU A 69 -1.00 -5.51 -2.65
C LEU A 69 0.24 -6.35 -2.33
N ALA A 70 1.16 -5.81 -1.53
CA ALA A 70 2.36 -6.53 -1.13
C ALA A 70 2.02 -7.84 -0.38
N ALA A 71 1.02 -7.80 0.50
CA ALA A 71 0.54 -9.00 1.19
C ALA A 71 -0.04 -10.06 0.23
N ASN A 72 -0.85 -9.64 -0.73
CA ASN A 72 -1.43 -10.54 -1.73
C ASN A 72 -0.39 -11.17 -2.66
N PHE A 73 0.72 -10.48 -2.93
CA PHE A 73 1.85 -11.02 -3.70
C PHE A 73 2.82 -11.86 -2.86
N SER A 74 2.71 -11.79 -1.52
CA SER A 74 3.54 -12.56 -0.57
C SER A 74 2.90 -13.86 -0.09
N VAL A 75 1.72 -14.23 -0.63
CA VAL A 75 1.03 -15.49 -0.33
C VAL A 75 0.93 -16.37 -1.58
N ASP A 76 0.85 -17.68 -1.38
CA ASP A 76 0.69 -18.67 -2.46
C ASP A 76 -0.67 -18.53 -3.16
N GLU A 77 -0.83 -19.09 -4.36
CA GLU A 77 -2.07 -19.00 -5.16
C GLU A 77 -3.32 -19.56 -4.46
N GLY A 78 -3.17 -20.46 -3.49
CA GLY A 78 -4.28 -20.98 -2.68
C GLY A 78 -4.79 -20.00 -1.62
N SER A 79 -4.16 -18.84 -1.45
CA SER A 79 -4.48 -17.86 -0.41
C SER A 79 -4.66 -16.44 -0.97
N TYR A 80 -5.47 -15.66 -0.26
CA TYR A 80 -5.69 -14.25 -0.51
C TYR A 80 -5.66 -13.46 0.79
N CYS A 81 -5.39 -12.16 0.70
CA CYS A 81 -5.21 -11.28 1.84
C CYS A 81 -6.30 -10.19 1.85
N VAL A 82 -6.78 -9.87 3.06
CA VAL A 82 -7.73 -8.77 3.30
C VAL A 82 -7.26 -7.90 4.45
N GLY A 83 -7.46 -6.59 4.34
CA GLY A 83 -7.23 -5.65 5.43
C GLY A 83 -8.05 -6.02 6.68
N LEU A 84 -7.40 -6.01 7.84
CA LEU A 84 -8.04 -6.29 9.13
C LEU A 84 -8.09 -5.04 10.01
N ASP A 85 -6.97 -4.33 10.12
CA ASP A 85 -6.84 -3.10 10.90
C ASP A 85 -5.72 -2.24 10.30
N ILE A 86 -5.92 -0.92 10.29
CA ILE A 86 -4.90 0.04 9.91
C ILE A 86 -4.88 1.21 10.88
N ASN A 87 -3.68 1.64 11.27
CA ASN A 87 -3.45 2.85 12.05
C ASN A 87 -2.37 3.70 11.39
N ALA A 88 -2.40 5.01 11.65
CA ALA A 88 -1.44 5.95 11.10
C ALA A 88 -1.23 7.18 12.01
N ASN A 89 -0.03 7.74 11.96
CA ASN A 89 0.30 9.04 12.52
C ASN A 89 0.70 10.00 11.39
N HIS A 90 0.01 11.13 11.30
CA HIS A 90 0.32 12.20 10.35
C HIS A 90 1.38 13.14 10.96
N VAL A 91 2.58 13.13 10.41
CA VAL A 91 3.78 13.77 10.98
C VAL A 91 4.03 15.15 10.37
N ARG A 92 3.77 15.32 9.06
CA ARG A 92 4.01 16.59 8.35
C ARG A 92 2.90 16.89 7.36
N ALA A 93 2.50 18.16 7.29
CA ALA A 93 1.56 18.64 6.28
C ALA A 93 2.24 18.82 4.92
N MET A 94 1.54 18.46 3.85
CA MET A 94 1.94 18.68 2.45
C MET A 94 0.83 19.45 1.72
N ARG A 95 1.20 20.29 0.75
CA ARG A 95 0.25 21.12 -0.04
C ARG A 95 0.37 20.93 -1.56
N SER A 96 1.45 20.31 -2.01
CA SER A 96 1.76 20.11 -3.43
C SER A 96 2.87 19.06 -3.57
N GLY A 97 3.15 18.65 -4.80
CA GLY A 97 4.17 17.65 -5.13
C GLY A 97 3.63 16.23 -5.02
N HIS A 98 4.51 15.27 -4.72
CA HIS A 98 4.14 13.88 -4.54
C HIS A 98 4.52 13.40 -3.14
N VAL A 99 3.73 12.45 -2.64
CA VAL A 99 4.13 11.60 -1.52
C VAL A 99 4.57 10.25 -2.05
N ILE A 100 5.62 9.69 -1.43
CA ILE A 100 6.23 8.40 -1.77
C ILE A 100 6.01 7.46 -0.58
N GLY A 101 5.14 6.47 -0.76
CA GLY A 101 4.89 5.42 0.23
C GLY A 101 5.76 4.20 -0.03
N THR A 102 6.32 3.61 1.02
CA THR A 102 7.08 2.35 0.95
C THR A 102 6.57 1.40 2.01
N ALA A 103 6.08 0.23 1.59
CA ALA A 103 5.65 -0.85 2.48
C ALA A 103 6.75 -1.90 2.66
N LYS A 104 6.98 -2.30 3.90
CA LYS A 104 7.90 -3.39 4.30
C LYS A 104 7.23 -4.32 5.30
N PRO A 105 7.49 -5.63 5.23
CA PRO A 105 6.90 -6.58 6.16
C PRO A 105 7.54 -6.44 7.55
N VAL A 106 6.71 -6.40 8.58
CA VAL A 106 7.11 -6.56 9.99
C VAL A 106 6.93 -8.00 10.44
N HIS A 107 5.88 -8.67 9.93
CA HIS A 107 5.57 -10.06 10.23
C HIS A 107 4.85 -10.70 9.04
N LEU A 108 5.29 -11.88 8.61
CA LEU A 108 4.64 -12.69 7.56
C LEU A 108 4.25 -14.06 8.14
N GLY A 109 3.05 -14.14 8.71
CA GLY A 109 2.50 -15.35 9.29
C GLY A 109 1.54 -16.08 8.36
N VAL A 110 1.12 -17.27 8.80
CA VAL A 110 0.20 -18.14 8.04
C VAL A 110 -1.23 -17.62 8.04
N SER A 111 -1.65 -16.98 9.13
CA SER A 111 -3.01 -16.44 9.33
C SER A 111 -3.08 -14.92 9.31
N THR A 112 -1.98 -14.24 9.61
CA THR A 112 -1.89 -12.78 9.63
C THR A 112 -0.55 -12.28 9.10
N GLN A 113 -0.56 -11.06 8.57
CA GLN A 113 0.66 -10.31 8.26
C GLN A 113 0.58 -8.92 8.88
N VAL A 114 1.74 -8.32 9.15
CA VAL A 114 1.86 -6.95 9.62
C VAL A 114 2.85 -6.22 8.73
N TRP A 115 2.46 -5.05 8.24
CA TRP A 115 3.24 -4.23 7.33
C TRP A 115 3.47 -2.85 7.93
N GLN A 116 4.70 -2.37 7.84
CA GLN A 116 5.07 -0.98 8.11
C GLN A 116 5.03 -0.23 6.80
N ILE A 117 4.36 0.91 6.76
CA ILE A 117 4.30 1.78 5.59
C ILE A 117 4.71 3.19 6.00
N ASP A 118 5.86 3.63 5.48
CA ASP A 118 6.32 4.99 5.65
C ASP A 118 6.08 5.79 4.37
N ILE A 119 5.48 6.96 4.54
CA ILE A 119 5.17 7.89 3.47
C ILE A 119 6.02 9.14 3.67
N THR A 120 6.80 9.48 2.67
CA THR A 120 7.73 10.61 2.67
C THR A 120 7.38 11.61 1.58
N ASP A 121 7.93 12.83 1.68
CA ASP A 121 7.95 13.75 0.55
C ASP A 121 9.15 13.48 -0.36
N GLU A 122 9.23 14.20 -1.48
CA GLU A 122 10.32 14.10 -2.47
C GLU A 122 11.71 14.41 -1.92
N ARG A 123 11.80 14.98 -0.71
CA ARG A 123 13.06 15.25 0.01
C ARG A 123 13.38 14.17 1.05
N GLY A 124 12.62 13.07 1.09
CA GLY A 124 12.78 11.97 2.02
C GLY A 124 12.32 12.29 3.45
N ARG A 125 11.55 13.35 3.67
CA ARG A 125 11.10 13.73 5.01
C ARG A 125 9.77 13.02 5.33
N LEU A 126 9.67 12.36 6.49
CA LEU A 126 8.49 11.59 6.90
C LEU A 126 7.21 12.43 6.99
N VAL A 127 6.22 12.12 6.15
CA VAL A 127 4.89 12.75 6.09
C VAL A 127 3.88 11.99 6.94
N CYS A 128 3.86 10.66 6.82
CA CYS A 128 2.96 9.78 7.53
C CYS A 128 3.64 8.43 7.77
N THR A 129 3.44 7.83 8.94
CA THR A 129 3.82 6.44 9.23
C THR A 129 2.54 5.67 9.53
N SER A 130 2.42 4.46 8.98
CA SER A 130 1.25 3.61 9.13
C SER A 130 1.65 2.17 9.37
N ARG A 131 0.81 1.44 10.11
CA ARG A 131 0.92 -0.01 10.28
C ARG A 131 -0.38 -0.66 9.88
N LEU A 132 -0.28 -1.64 8.98
CA LEU A 132 -1.41 -2.40 8.44
C LEU A 132 -1.33 -3.85 8.91
N THR A 133 -2.41 -4.33 9.51
CA THR A 133 -2.63 -5.73 9.82
C THR A 133 -3.51 -6.36 8.74
N ILE A 134 -3.05 -7.47 8.19
CA ILE A 134 -3.72 -8.22 7.12
C ILE A 134 -4.13 -9.59 7.66
N ALA A 135 -5.33 -10.05 7.31
CA ALA A 135 -5.73 -11.44 7.49
C ALA A 135 -5.44 -12.24 6.22
N VAL A 136 -4.77 -13.38 6.37
CA VAL A 136 -4.55 -14.36 5.31
C VAL A 136 -5.69 -15.37 5.33
N LYS A 137 -6.33 -15.57 4.18
CA LYS A 137 -7.47 -16.47 4.00
C LYS A 137 -7.17 -17.46 2.89
N GLN A 138 -7.69 -18.68 3.02
CA GLN A 138 -7.63 -19.67 1.94
C GLN A 138 -8.83 -19.52 1.02
N HIS A 139 -8.63 -19.75 -0.28
CA HIS A 139 -9.76 -19.90 -1.19
C HIS A 139 -10.61 -21.09 -0.75
N LYS A 140 -11.94 -20.91 -0.71
CA LYS A 140 -12.84 -22.04 -0.48
C LYS A 140 -12.75 -22.95 -1.69
N THR A 141 -12.23 -24.16 -1.51
CA THR A 141 -12.40 -25.24 -2.48
C THR A 141 -13.91 -25.44 -2.64
N LYS A 142 -14.44 -25.28 -3.85
CA LYS A 142 -15.82 -25.70 -4.12
C LYS A 142 -15.86 -27.21 -3.87
N SER A 143 -16.55 -27.63 -2.82
CA SER A 143 -16.94 -29.03 -2.68
C SER A 143 -17.74 -29.40 -3.93
N VAL A 144 -17.21 -30.35 -4.72
CA VAL A 144 -17.94 -30.97 -5.83
C VAL A 144 -19.06 -31.83 -5.27
#